data_AF-A0A0K1EG74-F1
#
_entry.id   AF-A0A0K1EG74-F1
#
_cell.length_a   1.000
_cell.length_b   1.000
_cell.length_c   1.000
_cell.angle_alpha   90.00
_cell.angle_beta   90.00
_cell.angle_gamma   90.00
#
_symmetry.space_group_name_H-M   'P 1'
#
loop_
_entity.id
_entity.type
_entity.pdbx_description
1 polymer ?
#
loop_
_entity_poly.entity_id
_entity_poly.type
_entity_poly.pdbx_seq_one_letter_code
_entity_poly.pdbx_strand_id
1 'polypeptide(L)'
;MKYAEEREFDLHVVLRCEFAEDYEGDLDGYAWAEEVPRITAELVSAAVAALKRHPQWRVRGGNRGRPAEDEVMLIVERVLHERETAS
;
A
#
# COMPACT_ATOMS: atom_id res chain seq x y z
N MET A 1 1.81 28.12 -11.68
CA MET A 1 2.30 26.74 -11.50
C MET A 1 2.68 26.57 -10.05
N LYS A 2 2.16 25.56 -9.35
CA LYS A 2 2.71 25.15 -8.05
C LYS A 2 3.98 24.34 -8.33
N TYR A 3 5.11 24.74 -7.76
CA TYR A 3 6.31 23.91 -7.76
C TYR A 3 6.06 22.73 -6.83
N ALA A 4 6.30 21.51 -7.31
CA ALA A 4 6.20 20.29 -6.53
C ALA A 4 7.39 19.39 -6.87
N GLU A 5 8.02 18.85 -5.84
CA GLU A 5 9.01 17.78 -5.97
C GLU A 5 8.32 16.46 -5.62
N GLU A 6 8.62 15.41 -6.38
CA GLU A 6 8.05 14.08 -6.20
C GLU A 6 9.17 13.06 -5.99
N ARG A 7 8.93 12.11 -5.09
CA ARG A 7 9.80 10.96 -4.86
C ARG A 7 8.95 9.76 -4.49
N GLU A 8 9.37 8.60 -4.96
CA GLU A 8 8.74 7.31 -4.67
C GLU A 8 9.48 6.54 -3.57
N PHE A 9 8.70 5.75 -2.83
CA PHE A 9 9.15 4.71 -1.91
C PHE A 9 8.21 3.53 -2.09
N ASP A 10 8.78 2.37 -2.42
CA ASP A 10 7.99 1.17 -2.72
C ASP A 10 8.07 0.14 -1.59
N LEU A 11 6.91 -0.34 -1.16
CA LEU A 11 6.77 -1.54 -0.35
C LEU A 11 6.19 -2.65 -1.23
N HIS A 12 7.01 -3.66 -1.54
CA HIS A 12 6.60 -4.79 -2.37
C HIS A 12 6.43 -6.04 -1.51
N VAL A 13 5.25 -6.67 -1.58
CA VAL A 13 4.92 -7.89 -0.83
C VAL A 13 4.73 -9.04 -1.80
N VAL A 14 5.42 -10.15 -1.56
CA VAL A 14 5.32 -11.37 -2.37
C VAL A 14 4.70 -12.48 -1.53
N LEU A 15 3.57 -13.01 -1.98
CA LEU A 15 2.87 -14.12 -1.33
C LEU A 15 3.28 -15.42 -1.99
N ARG A 16 3.64 -16.41 -1.17
CA ARG A 16 4.13 -17.71 -1.65
C ARG A 16 3.54 -18.82 -0.80
N CYS A 17 3.21 -19.92 -1.45
CA CYS A 17 2.88 -21.19 -0.81
C CYS A 17 3.79 -22.25 -1.43
N GLU A 18 4.41 -23.08 -0.58
CA GLU A 18 5.21 -24.23 -0.99
C GLU A 18 4.37 -25.49 -0.74
N PHE A 19 4.28 -26.34 -1.76
CA PHE A 19 3.51 -27.57 -1.71
C PHE A 19 4.45 -28.78 -1.62
N ALA A 20 4.02 -29.83 -0.93
CA ALA A 20 4.74 -31.09 -0.86
C ALA A 20 4.73 -31.81 -2.23
N GLU A 21 5.66 -32.73 -2.45
CA GLU A 21 5.75 -33.49 -3.71
C GLU A 21 4.51 -34.35 -3.99
N ASP A 22 3.82 -34.78 -2.93
CA ASP A 22 2.61 -35.62 -2.97
C ASP A 22 1.31 -34.82 -2.87
N TYR A 23 1.36 -33.50 -3.04
CA TYR A 23 0.20 -32.62 -2.94
C TYR A 23 -0.85 -32.92 -4.03
N GLU A 24 -2.10 -33.12 -3.60
CA GLU A 24 -3.20 -33.63 -4.43
C GLU A 24 -4.08 -32.53 -5.07
N GLY A 25 -3.79 -31.24 -4.84
CA GLY A 25 -4.45 -30.12 -5.52
C GLY A 25 -5.56 -29.39 -4.74
N ASP A 26 -5.80 -29.71 -3.47
CA ASP A 26 -6.90 -29.14 -2.66
C ASP A 26 -6.87 -27.61 -2.48
N LEU A 27 -5.69 -27.00 -2.64
CA LEU A 27 -5.43 -25.57 -2.49
C LEU A 27 -5.09 -24.88 -3.83
N ASP A 28 -5.41 -25.53 -4.96
CA ASP A 28 -5.14 -25.03 -6.30
C ASP A 28 -5.99 -23.80 -6.65
N GLY A 29 -5.64 -23.15 -7.76
CA GLY A 29 -6.38 -21.98 -8.22
C GLY A 29 -6.35 -20.80 -7.23
N TYR A 30 -5.28 -20.71 -6.44
CA TYR A 30 -5.11 -19.74 -5.35
C TYR A 30 -6.02 -19.97 -4.13
N ALA A 31 -6.58 -21.16 -3.94
CA ALA A 31 -7.36 -21.46 -2.73
C ALA A 31 -6.52 -21.37 -1.44
N TRP A 32 -5.21 -21.63 -1.48
CA TRP A 32 -4.28 -21.34 -0.36
C TRP A 32 -4.26 -19.86 0.06
N ALA A 33 -4.68 -18.95 -0.83
CA ALA A 33 -4.63 -17.51 -0.65
C ALA A 33 -5.98 -16.89 -0.27
N GLU A 34 -6.96 -17.67 0.19
CA GLU A 34 -8.30 -17.16 0.52
C GLU A 34 -8.27 -16.01 1.56
N GLU A 35 -7.34 -16.06 2.51
CA GLU A 35 -7.19 -15.02 3.54
C GLU A 35 -6.41 -13.78 3.07
N VAL A 36 -5.76 -13.84 1.90
CA VAL A 36 -4.88 -12.77 1.40
C VAL A 36 -5.57 -11.41 1.32
N PRO A 37 -6.81 -11.28 0.80
CA PRO A 37 -7.48 -9.98 0.76
C PRO A 37 -7.64 -9.33 2.14
N ARG A 38 -7.84 -10.14 3.18
CA ARG A 38 -7.90 -9.65 4.56
C ARG A 38 -6.52 -9.19 5.04
N ILE A 39 -5.49 -10.00 4.82
CA ILE A 39 -4.11 -9.68 5.23
C ILE A 39 -3.64 -8.38 4.57
N THR A 40 -3.85 -8.22 3.27
CA THR A 40 -3.42 -7.01 2.54
C THR A 40 -4.21 -5.77 2.98
N ALA A 41 -5.51 -5.90 3.27
CA ALA A 41 -6.30 -4.81 3.83
C ALA A 41 -5.80 -4.37 5.23
N GLU A 42 -5.40 -5.31 6.08
CA GLU A 42 -4.79 -5.02 7.38
C GLU A 42 -3.44 -4.31 7.23
N LEU A 43 -2.59 -4.73 6.28
CA LEU A 43 -1.32 -4.06 5.96
C LEU A 43 -1.51 -2.63 5.48
N VAL A 44 -2.44 -2.40 4.55
CA VAL A 44 -2.79 -1.05 4.06
C VAL A 44 -3.29 -0.19 5.21
N SER A 45 -4.14 -0.74 6.09
CA SER A 45 -4.65 -0.04 7.26
C SER A 45 -3.53 0.36 8.22
N ALA A 46 -2.57 -0.53 8.47
CA ALA A 46 -1.41 -0.25 9.30
C ALA A 46 -0.51 0.86 8.70
N ALA A 47 -0.29 0.83 7.38
CA ALA A 47 0.45 1.88 6.67
C ALA A 47 -0.25 3.25 6.79
N VAL A 48 -1.55 3.31 6.55
CA VAL A 48 -2.34 4.54 6.71
C VAL A 48 -2.32 5.04 8.15
N ALA A 49 -2.45 4.14 9.14
CA ALA A 49 -2.35 4.50 10.56
C ALA A 49 -0.96 5.05 10.91
N ALA A 50 0.11 4.49 10.33
CA ALA A 50 1.46 5.01 10.51
C ALA A 50 1.61 6.43 9.96
N LEU A 51 1.14 6.66 8.74
CA LEU A 51 1.19 7.98 8.10
C LEU A 51 0.37 9.02 8.87
N LYS A 52 -0.81 8.65 9.39
CA LYS A 52 -1.67 9.56 10.19
C LYS A 52 -1.01 10.08 11.47
N ARG A 53 0.05 9.42 11.99
CA ARG A 53 0.81 9.93 13.14
C ARG A 53 1.68 11.15 12.80
N HIS A 54 1.80 11.51 11.52
CA HIS A 54 2.59 12.65 11.07
C HIS A 54 1.67 13.75 10.50
N PRO A 55 1.17 14.70 11.33
CA PRO A 55 0.10 15.63 10.95
C PRO A 55 0.47 16.63 9.84
N GLN A 56 1.76 16.83 9.58
CA GLN A 56 2.28 17.63 8.46
C GLN A 56 2.14 16.93 7.09
N TRP A 57 1.61 15.71 7.05
CA TRP A 57 1.41 14.94 5.83
C TRP A 57 -0.07 14.60 5.65
N ARG A 58 -0.56 14.71 4.41
CA ARG A 58 -1.90 14.29 3.98
C ARG A 58 -1.76 13.01 3.16
N VAL A 59 -2.65 12.05 3.39
CA VAL A 59 -2.68 10.77 2.66
C VAL A 59 -3.96 10.68 1.83
N ARG A 60 -3.85 10.22 0.58
CA ARG A 60 -4.98 9.91 -0.29
C ARG A 60 -4.70 8.68 -1.15
N GLY A 61 -5.76 8.01 -1.61
CA GLY A 61 -5.63 6.94 -2.61
C GLY A 61 -5.15 7.49 -3.95
N GLY A 62 -4.34 6.69 -4.65
CA GLY A 62 -3.71 7.05 -5.92
C GLY A 62 -3.94 6.05 -7.05
N ASN A 63 -4.63 4.93 -6.81
CA ASN A 63 -4.83 3.87 -7.80
C ASN A 63 -5.33 4.42 -9.15
N ARG A 64 -4.64 4.05 -10.24
CA ARG A 64 -5.00 4.43 -11.61
C ARG A 64 -5.43 3.20 -12.41
N GLY A 65 -6.69 2.79 -12.22
CA GLY A 65 -7.32 1.73 -13.03
C GLY A 65 -6.97 0.30 -12.64
N ARG A 66 -6.18 0.08 -11.57
CA ARG A 66 -5.93 -1.24 -10.99
C ARG A 66 -6.84 -1.50 -9.78
N PRO A 67 -7.43 -2.71 -9.66
CA PRO A 67 -8.19 -3.10 -8.48
C PRO A 67 -7.35 -2.96 -7.21
N ALA A 68 -7.99 -2.55 -6.11
CA ALA A 68 -7.35 -2.47 -4.80
C ALA A 68 -6.92 -3.84 -4.25
N GLU A 69 -7.45 -4.91 -4.85
CA GLU A 69 -7.10 -6.30 -4.57
C GLU A 69 -5.71 -6.67 -5.15
N ASP A 70 -5.29 -5.99 -6.21
CA ASP A 70 -4.01 -6.23 -6.89
C ASP A 70 -2.93 -5.24 -6.44
N GLU A 71 -3.29 -3.97 -6.25
CA GLU A 71 -2.37 -2.90 -5.94
C GLU A 71 -3.05 -1.81 -5.12
N VAL A 72 -2.35 -1.26 -4.13
CA VAL A 72 -2.79 -0.04 -3.43
C VAL A 72 -1.68 1.01 -3.52
N MET A 73 -1.97 2.10 -4.21
CA MET A 73 -1.13 3.27 -4.27
C MET A 73 -1.64 4.32 -3.29
N LEU A 74 -0.77 4.73 -2.37
CA LEU A 74 -1.02 5.84 -1.46
C LEU A 74 -0.17 7.02 -1.89
N ILE A 75 -0.82 8.16 -2.13
CA ILE A 75 -0.13 9.43 -2.36
C ILE A 75 -0.07 10.17 -1.04
N VAL A 76 1.14 10.55 -0.64
CA VAL A 76 1.43 11.25 0.60
C VAL A 76 2.00 12.62 0.28
N GLU A 77 1.30 13.67 0.66
CA GLU A 77 1.64 15.05 0.33
C GLU A 77 2.02 15.81 1.60
N ARG A 78 3.19 16.46 1.61
CA ARG A 78 3.57 17.35 2.72
C ARG A 78 2.73 18.63 2.63
N VAL A 79 2.08 18.99 3.72
CA VAL A 79 1.38 20.26 3.86
C VAL A 79 2.36 21.27 4.42
N LEU A 80 2.84 22.19 3.57
CA LEU A 80 3.65 23.33 4.00
C LEU A 80 2.74 24.40 4.59
N HIS A 81 3.07 24.89 5.77
CA HIS A 81 2.42 26.07 6.35
C HIS A 81 3.24 27.32 6.02
N GLU A 82 2.58 28.47 5.82
CA GLU A 82 3.18 29.73 5.32
C GLU A 82 4.44 30.21 6.08
N ARG A 83 4.67 29.73 7.31
CA ARG A 83 5.87 30.05 8.12
C ARG A 83 7.15 29.34 7.68
N GLU A 84 7.08 28.26 6.90
CA GLU A 84 8.25 27.50 6.42
C GLU A 84 8.80 28.03 5.08
N THR A 85 8.05 28.87 4.37
CA THR A 85 8.42 29.45 3.07
C THR A 85 9.30 30.71 3.15
N ALA A 86 9.63 31.18 4.35
CA ALA A 86 10.26 32.48 4.59
C ALA A 86 11.67 32.41 5.22
N SER A 87 12.37 31.26 5.16
CA SER A 87 13.74 31.13 5.66
C SER A 87 14.73 30.69 4.60
#